data_AF-A0A162P218-F1
#
_entry.id   AF-A0A162P218-F1
#
_cell.length_a   1.000
_cell.length_b   1.000
_cell.length_c   1.000
_cell.angle_alpha   90.00
_cell.angle_beta   90.00
_cell.angle_gamma   90.00
#
_symmetry.space_group_name_H-M   'P 1'
#
loop_
_entity.id
_entity.type
_entity.pdbx_description
1 polymer ?
#
loop_
_entity_poly.entity_id
_entity_poly.type
_entity_poly.pdbx_seq_one_letter_code
_entity_poly.pdbx_strand_id
1 'polypeptide(L)'
;MESGGVKGTGKGSNTKPNKVKLTPEREKYYRKKIDEAEARGEYKVANDIRYERHCEETIPPLDREKWDVRNENLKKITERGREEEIKGRKALGEHLDRKLENNNVGKIVTYTSSEGHLTRPDSIGRNAKDEIDLVHDHKHKISDKEHVIHNDSQMRDERELAKEKNGRHVVTISSDKPDLNGIPPHPRPSGPLGKNSEIYYTDPSSGKVTHIWKHNPILPGGGRWKKL
;
A
#
# COMPACT_ATOMS: atom_id res chain seq x y z
N MET A 1 -44.55 -30.13 -29.59
CA MET A 1 -44.43 -28.74 -29.13
C MET A 1 -43.58 -28.74 -27.88
N GLU A 2 -42.27 -28.59 -28.09
CA GLU A 2 -41.28 -28.41 -27.04
C GLU A 2 -41.33 -26.96 -26.55
N SER A 3 -41.22 -26.75 -25.24
CA SER A 3 -40.85 -25.45 -24.66
C SER A 3 -39.87 -25.70 -23.51
N GLY A 4 -38.64 -26.01 -23.88
CA GLY A 4 -37.49 -25.99 -22.99
C GLY A 4 -37.01 -24.56 -22.80
N GLY A 5 -37.23 -24.00 -21.61
CA GLY A 5 -36.73 -22.68 -21.22
C GLY A 5 -35.20 -22.65 -21.14
N VAL A 6 -34.58 -21.87 -22.01
CA VAL A 6 -33.14 -21.60 -22.03
C VAL A 6 -32.80 -20.64 -20.89
N LYS A 7 -32.09 -21.13 -19.87
CA LYS A 7 -31.39 -20.30 -18.88
C LYS A 7 -30.25 -19.54 -19.57
N GLY A 8 -30.39 -18.23 -19.68
CA GLY A 8 -29.33 -17.33 -20.12
C GLY A 8 -28.13 -17.40 -19.16
N THR A 9 -27.05 -18.00 -19.63
CA THR A 9 -25.75 -17.98 -18.93
C THR A 9 -25.00 -16.71 -19.36
N GLY A 10 -25.18 -15.64 -18.59
CA GLY A 10 -24.32 -14.45 -18.68
C GLY A 10 -22.91 -14.77 -18.20
N LYS A 11 -22.06 -15.31 -19.09
CA LYS A 11 -20.62 -15.41 -18.87
C LYS A 11 -20.03 -13.99 -18.86
N GLY A 12 -19.90 -13.39 -17.69
CA GLY A 12 -18.97 -12.28 -17.50
C GLY A 12 -17.56 -12.79 -17.78
N SER A 13 -16.96 -12.36 -18.89
CA SER A 13 -15.59 -12.73 -19.23
C SER A 13 -14.64 -12.16 -18.17
N ASN A 14 -14.12 -13.04 -17.32
CA ASN A 14 -13.15 -12.70 -16.29
C ASN A 14 -11.72 -12.62 -16.88
N THR A 15 -11.60 -12.13 -18.11
CA THR A 15 -10.31 -11.99 -18.80
C THR A 15 -9.67 -10.68 -18.32
N LYS A 16 -8.56 -10.76 -17.58
CA LYS A 16 -7.81 -9.56 -17.19
C LYS A 16 -7.43 -8.78 -18.46
N PRO A 17 -7.72 -7.47 -18.55
CA PRO A 17 -7.34 -6.68 -19.71
C PRO A 17 -5.83 -6.72 -19.92
N ASN A 18 -5.38 -6.85 -21.18
CA ASN A 18 -3.97 -6.72 -21.50
C ASN A 18 -3.59 -5.25 -21.43
N LYS A 19 -2.53 -4.94 -20.66
CA LYS A 19 -1.97 -3.59 -20.61
C LYS A 19 -0.89 -3.43 -21.67
N VAL A 20 -1.04 -2.39 -22.49
CA VAL A 20 -0.03 -1.95 -23.47
C VAL A 20 0.76 -0.81 -22.83
N LYS A 21 2.10 -0.90 -22.94
CA LYS A 21 2.98 0.17 -22.46
C LYS A 21 2.96 1.31 -23.48
N LEU A 22 2.61 2.52 -23.05
CA LEU A 22 2.74 3.71 -23.87
C LEU A 22 4.20 4.05 -24.14
N THR A 23 4.47 4.73 -25.25
CA THR A 23 5.80 5.33 -25.46
C THR A 23 6.00 6.49 -24.48
N PRO A 24 7.24 6.81 -24.09
CA PRO A 24 7.52 7.95 -23.21
C PRO A 24 6.94 9.28 -23.72
N GLU A 25 6.90 9.48 -25.04
CA GLU A 25 6.33 10.67 -25.68
C GLU A 25 4.81 10.74 -25.46
N ARG A 26 4.10 9.61 -25.58
CA ARG A 26 2.66 9.52 -25.30
C ARG A 26 2.35 9.71 -23.82
N GLU A 27 3.16 9.13 -22.93
CA GLU A 27 3.02 9.36 -21.48
C GLU A 27 3.18 10.85 -21.14
N LYS A 28 4.20 11.51 -21.71
CA LYS A 28 4.45 12.94 -21.52
C LYS A 28 3.32 13.79 -22.10
N TYR A 29 2.79 13.42 -23.27
CA TYR A 29 1.65 14.08 -23.90
C TYR A 29 0.42 14.08 -22.98
N TYR A 30 0.02 12.91 -22.48
CA TYR A 30 -1.14 12.81 -21.60
C TYR A 30 -0.92 13.54 -20.27
N ARG A 31 0.26 13.39 -19.66
CA ARG A 31 0.61 14.11 -18.42
C ARG A 31 0.43 15.61 -18.59
N LYS A 32 1.06 16.19 -19.62
CA LYS A 32 1.00 17.63 -19.90
C LYS A 32 -0.46 18.11 -20.04
N LYS A 33 -1.28 17.42 -20.83
CA LYS A 33 -2.68 17.81 -21.06
C LYS A 33 -3.53 17.73 -19.79
N ILE A 34 -3.33 16.69 -18.98
CA ILE A 34 -4.02 16.56 -17.69
C ILE A 34 -3.65 17.73 -16.78
N ASP A 35 -2.35 18.00 -16.63
CA ASP A 35 -1.85 19.05 -15.73
C ASP A 35 -2.34 20.44 -16.19
N GLU A 36 -2.37 20.73 -17.50
CA GLU A 36 -2.90 21.98 -18.07
C GLU A 36 -4.41 22.15 -17.89
N ALA A 37 -5.18 21.07 -17.95
CA ALA A 37 -6.62 21.10 -17.67
C ALA A 37 -6.88 21.34 -16.18
N GLU A 38 -6.13 20.67 -15.29
CA GLU A 38 -6.26 20.86 -13.84
C GLU A 38 -5.84 22.26 -13.40
N ALA A 39 -4.77 22.82 -13.97
CA ALA A 39 -4.34 24.19 -13.70
C ALA A 39 -5.39 25.25 -14.08
N ARG A 40 -6.25 24.95 -15.08
CA ARG A 40 -7.38 25.80 -15.49
C ARG A 40 -8.68 25.52 -14.73
N GLY A 41 -8.69 24.55 -13.80
CA GLY A 41 -9.89 24.12 -13.08
C GLY A 41 -10.84 23.25 -13.91
N GLU A 42 -10.43 22.80 -15.09
CA GLU A 42 -11.22 21.98 -16.02
C GLU A 42 -11.17 20.48 -15.63
N TYR A 43 -11.57 20.13 -14.40
CA TYR A 43 -11.42 18.78 -13.87
C TYR A 43 -12.16 17.70 -14.67
N LYS A 44 -13.28 18.04 -15.31
CA LYS A 44 -14.00 17.12 -16.20
C LYS A 44 -13.16 16.78 -17.44
N VAL A 45 -12.55 17.78 -18.07
CA VAL A 45 -11.66 17.62 -19.21
C VAL A 45 -10.45 16.76 -18.82
N ALA A 46 -9.86 17.03 -17.65
CA ALA A 46 -8.77 16.20 -17.12
C ALA A 46 -9.18 14.74 -16.91
N ASN A 47 -10.41 14.46 -16.49
CA ASN A 47 -10.92 13.10 -16.33
C ASN A 47 -11.19 12.42 -17.69
N ASP A 48 -11.70 13.15 -18.68
CA ASP A 48 -11.89 12.64 -20.04
C ASP A 48 -10.55 12.24 -20.68
N ILE A 49 -9.51 13.07 -20.53
CA ILE A 49 -8.15 12.76 -21.00
C ILE A 49 -7.57 11.52 -20.32
N ARG A 50 -7.83 11.32 -19.01
CA ARG A 50 -7.43 10.10 -18.30
C ARG A 50 -8.11 8.85 -18.85
N TYR A 51 -9.37 8.96 -19.25
CA TYR A 51 -10.08 7.86 -19.91
C TYR A 51 -9.52 7.58 -21.31
N GLU A 52 -9.24 8.60 -22.11
CA GLU A 52 -8.57 8.45 -23.41
C GLU A 52 -7.24 7.69 -23.28
N ARG A 53 -6.42 8.07 -22.29
CA ARG A 53 -5.18 7.37 -21.97
C ARG A 53 -5.41 5.90 -21.64
N HIS A 54 -6.42 5.60 -20.82
CA HIS A 54 -6.78 4.23 -20.46
C HIS A 54 -7.22 3.41 -21.69
N CYS A 55 -7.93 4.04 -22.64
CA CYS A 55 -8.32 3.40 -23.89
C CYS A 55 -7.13 2.97 -24.75
N GLU A 56 -6.02 3.72 -24.73
CA GLU A 56 -4.79 3.34 -25.41
C GLU A 56 -3.98 2.29 -24.64
N GLU A 57 -3.99 2.36 -23.31
CA GLU A 57 -3.21 1.47 -22.44
C GLU A 57 -3.85 0.09 -22.24
N THR A 58 -5.12 -0.10 -22.59
CA THR A 58 -5.87 -1.29 -22.18
C THR A 58 -6.67 -1.90 -23.33
N ILE A 59 -6.45 -3.18 -23.60
CA ILE A 59 -7.14 -3.91 -24.69
C ILE A 59 -7.85 -5.16 -24.13
N PRO A 60 -9.19 -5.30 -24.33
CA PRO A 60 -10.11 -4.23 -24.70
C PRO A 60 -10.24 -3.22 -23.55
N PRO A 61 -10.51 -1.94 -23.83
CA PRO A 61 -10.69 -0.95 -22.78
C PRO A 61 -11.99 -1.20 -22.02
N LEU A 62 -11.98 -0.90 -20.72
CA LEU A 62 -13.22 -0.80 -19.95
C LEU A 62 -14.11 0.31 -20.52
N ASP A 63 -15.42 0.07 -20.57
CA ASP A 63 -16.44 1.08 -20.86
C ASP A 63 -16.31 2.28 -19.90
N ARG A 64 -16.67 3.48 -20.37
CA ARG A 64 -16.51 4.73 -19.63
C ARG A 64 -17.11 4.68 -18.22
N GLU A 65 -18.35 4.21 -18.11
CA GLU A 65 -19.06 4.11 -16.81
C GLU A 65 -18.33 3.17 -15.85
N LYS A 66 -17.89 2.00 -16.33
CA LYS A 66 -17.13 1.03 -15.52
C LYS A 66 -15.75 1.58 -15.13
N TRP A 67 -15.11 2.35 -16.02
CA TRP A 67 -13.83 2.99 -15.74
C TRP A 67 -13.99 4.09 -14.69
N ASP A 68 -15.02 4.93 -14.78
CA ASP A 68 -15.29 6.00 -13.80
C ASP A 68 -15.50 5.41 -12.40
N VAL A 69 -16.34 4.37 -12.26
CA VAL A 69 -16.55 3.66 -10.98
C VAL A 69 -15.23 3.09 -10.44
N ARG A 70 -14.42 2.47 -11.31
CA ARG A 70 -13.12 1.92 -10.91
C ARG A 70 -12.15 3.02 -10.47
N ASN A 71 -12.09 4.13 -11.19
CA ASN A 71 -11.20 5.26 -10.92
C ASN A 71 -11.60 5.94 -9.61
N GLU A 72 -12.89 6.15 -9.37
CA GLU A 72 -13.39 6.70 -8.11
C GLU A 72 -13.05 5.79 -6.92
N ASN A 73 -13.26 4.48 -7.06
CA ASN A 73 -12.87 3.51 -6.02
C ASN A 73 -11.36 3.53 -5.76
N LEU A 74 -10.53 3.64 -6.82
CA LEU A 74 -9.07 3.77 -6.67
C LEU A 74 -8.67 5.06 -5.95
N LYS A 75 -9.34 6.19 -6.22
CA LYS A 75 -9.12 7.46 -5.50
C LYS A 75 -9.44 7.30 -4.02
N LYS A 76 -10.63 6.79 -3.68
CA LYS A 76 -11.05 6.52 -2.29
C LYS A 76 -10.08 5.60 -1.56
N ILE A 77 -9.61 4.53 -2.20
CA ILE A 77 -8.61 3.60 -1.64
C ILE A 77 -7.27 4.32 -1.40
N THR A 78 -6.86 5.18 -2.33
CA THR A 78 -5.59 5.92 -2.22
C THR A 78 -5.65 6.95 -1.10
N GLU A 79 -6.73 7.72 -1.01
CA GLU A 79 -6.97 8.69 0.05
C GLU A 79 -7.01 8.02 1.42
N ARG A 80 -7.80 6.94 1.53
CA ARG A 80 -7.84 6.13 2.75
C ARG A 80 -6.47 5.56 3.13
N GLY A 81 -5.71 5.07 2.15
CA GLY A 81 -4.35 4.59 2.38
C GLY A 81 -3.45 5.67 2.98
N ARG A 82 -3.56 6.92 2.51
CA ARG A 82 -2.82 8.06 3.07
C ARG A 82 -3.27 8.42 4.48
N GLU A 83 -4.58 8.41 4.74
CA GLU A 83 -5.11 8.67 6.08
C GLU A 83 -4.60 7.66 7.10
N GLU A 84 -4.62 6.37 6.74
CA GLU A 84 -4.16 5.29 7.61
C GLU A 84 -2.64 5.27 7.78
N GLU A 85 -1.88 5.65 6.74
CA GLU A 85 -0.43 5.91 6.84
C GLU A 85 -0.14 7.01 7.88
N ILE A 86 -0.83 8.14 7.79
CA ILE A 86 -0.67 9.26 8.74
C ILE A 86 -0.97 8.80 10.17
N LYS A 87 -2.07 8.07 10.38
CA LYS A 87 -2.45 7.51 11.68
C LYS A 87 -1.39 6.52 12.19
N GLY A 88 -0.92 5.61 11.33
CA GLY A 88 0.10 4.62 11.65
C GLY A 88 1.42 5.25 12.08
N ARG A 89 1.92 6.24 11.31
CA ARG A 89 3.13 7.01 11.66
C ARG A 89 2.96 7.72 13.00
N LYS A 90 1.83 8.42 13.20
CA LYS A 90 1.56 9.15 14.45
C LYS A 90 1.50 8.20 15.65
N ALA A 91 0.74 7.11 15.53
CA ALA A 91 0.57 6.10 16.57
C ALA A 91 1.92 5.47 16.97
N LEU A 92 2.77 5.16 15.98
CA LEU A 92 4.09 4.63 16.24
C LEU A 92 5.00 5.67 16.92
N GLY A 93 4.97 6.92 16.46
CA GLY A 93 5.73 8.00 17.09
C GLY A 93 5.36 8.20 18.56
N GLU A 94 4.06 8.23 18.87
CA GLU A 94 3.56 8.31 20.25
C GLU A 94 3.96 7.08 21.07
N HIS A 95 3.87 5.88 20.50
CA HIS A 95 4.25 4.64 21.19
C HIS A 95 5.75 4.60 21.54
N LEU A 96 6.60 5.14 20.67
CA LEU A 96 8.05 5.19 20.85
C LEU A 96 8.54 6.47 21.55
N ASP A 97 7.62 7.34 21.96
CA ASP A 97 7.90 8.67 22.54
C ASP A 97 8.88 9.50 21.70
N ARG A 98 8.65 9.54 20.38
CA ARG A 98 9.51 10.28 19.45
C ARG A 98 8.80 10.68 18.16
N LYS A 99 9.31 11.71 17.50
CA LYS A 99 8.82 12.14 16.19
C LYS A 99 9.31 11.21 15.08
N LEU A 100 8.42 10.90 14.15
CA LEU A 100 8.73 10.27 12.87
C LEU A 100 8.47 11.26 11.73
N GLU A 101 9.44 11.39 10.83
CA GLU A 101 9.39 12.27 9.67
C GLU A 101 8.60 11.63 8.54
N ASN A 102 7.70 12.39 7.92
CA ASN A 102 7.01 11.96 6.70
C ASN A 102 7.96 12.10 5.51
N ASN A 103 8.36 10.98 4.92
CA ASN A 103 9.33 10.98 3.82
C ASN A 103 8.70 11.33 2.45
N ASN A 104 7.42 11.74 2.43
CA ASN A 104 6.76 12.31 1.26
C ASN A 104 6.83 13.85 1.20
N VAL A 105 7.37 14.52 2.23
CA VAL A 105 7.48 15.99 2.27
C VAL A 105 8.90 16.43 2.59
N GLY A 106 9.32 17.55 2.02
CA GLY A 106 10.67 18.10 2.25
C GLY A 106 11.78 17.29 1.58
N LYS A 107 12.88 17.06 2.29
CA LYS A 107 14.04 16.34 1.76
C LYS A 107 13.79 14.83 1.79
N ILE A 108 13.42 14.29 0.63
CA ILE A 108 13.13 12.87 0.45
C ILE A 108 14.42 12.05 0.62
N VAL A 109 14.34 11.03 1.47
CA VAL A 109 15.36 9.99 1.63
C VAL A 109 15.01 8.82 0.71
N THR A 110 15.92 8.50 -0.21
CA THR A 110 15.86 7.31 -1.04
C THR A 110 17.10 6.46 -0.81
N TYR A 111 16.99 5.16 -1.04
CA TYR A 111 18.09 4.22 -0.93
C TYR A 111 18.10 3.28 -2.13
N THR A 112 19.28 3.02 -2.69
CA THR A 112 19.46 2.01 -3.73
C THR A 112 20.05 0.78 -3.06
N SER A 113 19.31 -0.33 -3.05
CA SER A 113 19.77 -1.58 -2.43
C SER A 113 20.95 -2.18 -3.18
N SER A 114 21.60 -3.16 -2.55
CA SER A 114 22.63 -3.97 -3.20
C SER A 114 22.12 -4.70 -4.46
N GLU A 115 20.81 -4.93 -4.57
CA GLU A 115 20.15 -5.47 -5.77
C GLU A 115 19.91 -4.40 -6.87
N GLY A 116 20.23 -3.13 -6.61
CA GLY A 116 20.02 -2.02 -7.53
C GLY A 116 18.59 -1.46 -7.52
N HIS A 117 17.75 -1.85 -6.56
CA HIS A 117 16.39 -1.35 -6.45
C HIS A 117 16.36 -0.03 -5.66
N LEU A 118 15.74 1.00 -6.25
CA LEU A 118 15.48 2.25 -5.56
C LEU A 118 14.25 2.08 -4.65
N THR A 119 14.46 2.17 -3.35
CA THR A 119 13.39 2.18 -2.34
C THR A 119 13.24 3.54 -1.68
N ARG A 120 12.04 3.81 -1.18
CA ARG A 120 11.68 5.00 -0.42
C ARG A 120 10.73 4.60 0.70
N PRO A 121 11.19 4.62 1.97
CA PRO A 121 10.32 4.34 3.11
C PRO A 121 9.26 5.41 3.28
N ASP A 122 8.14 5.06 3.91
CA ASP A 122 7.07 6.02 4.22
C ASP A 122 7.55 7.07 5.24
N SER A 123 8.30 6.61 6.25
CA SER A 123 8.75 7.45 7.36
C SER A 123 10.16 7.11 7.84
N ILE A 124 10.80 8.11 8.45
CA ILE A 124 12.15 8.00 9.02
C ILE A 124 12.15 8.53 10.46
N GLY A 125 12.86 7.85 11.35
CA GLY A 125 13.23 8.37 12.67
C GLY A 125 14.72 8.70 12.73
N ARG A 126 15.05 9.78 13.45
CA ARG A 126 16.44 10.21 13.71
C ARG A 126 16.78 10.19 15.18
N ASN A 127 18.00 9.74 15.49
CA ASN A 127 18.53 9.74 16.85
C ASN A 127 18.97 11.16 17.28
N ALA A 128 19.50 11.30 18.49
CA ALA A 128 19.96 12.58 19.03
C ALA A 128 21.12 13.24 18.25
N LYS A 129 21.79 12.49 17.36
CA LYS A 129 22.86 12.97 16.47
C LYS A 129 22.34 13.33 15.07
N ASP A 130 21.02 13.36 14.88
CA ASP A 130 20.35 13.59 13.59
C ASP A 130 20.60 12.48 12.54
N GLU A 131 21.09 11.32 12.97
CA GLU A 131 21.32 10.15 12.12
C GLU A 131 20.05 9.31 12.04
N ILE A 132 19.76 8.76 10.85
CA ILE A 132 18.65 7.83 10.66
C ILE A 132 18.91 6.58 11.52
N ASP A 133 17.99 6.25 12.42
CA ASP A 133 18.07 5.05 13.27
C ASP A 133 16.78 4.21 13.20
N LEU A 134 15.79 4.66 12.43
CA LEU A 134 14.53 3.98 12.24
C LEU A 134 14.01 4.21 10.82
N VAL A 135 13.73 3.11 10.11
CA VAL A 135 13.09 3.09 8.80
C VAL A 135 11.71 2.45 8.98
N HIS A 136 10.67 3.14 8.52
CA HIS A 136 9.29 2.76 8.78
C HIS A 136 8.40 2.77 7.54
N ASP A 137 7.57 1.75 7.43
CA ASP A 137 6.52 1.60 6.43
C ASP A 137 5.18 1.23 7.09
N HIS A 138 4.10 1.74 6.50
CA HIS A 138 2.74 1.44 6.93
C HIS A 138 1.97 0.64 5.89
N LYS A 139 1.42 -0.50 6.30
CA LYS A 139 0.50 -1.29 5.47
C LYS A 139 -0.90 -1.31 6.06
N HIS A 140 -1.84 -0.67 5.38
CA HIS A 140 -3.27 -0.77 5.67
C HIS A 140 -3.95 -1.83 4.81
N LYS A 141 -4.95 -2.52 5.36
CA LYS A 141 -5.72 -3.54 4.66
C LYS A 141 -7.24 -3.34 4.76
N ILE A 142 -7.90 -3.42 3.61
CA ILE A 142 -9.30 -2.98 3.44
C ILE A 142 -10.28 -4.17 3.31
N SER A 143 -9.81 -5.41 3.08
CA SER A 143 -10.71 -6.57 2.82
C SER A 143 -10.93 -7.46 4.05
N ASP A 144 -11.82 -8.44 3.94
CA ASP A 144 -12.05 -9.50 4.94
C ASP A 144 -11.25 -10.79 4.66
N LYS A 145 -10.54 -10.86 3.54
CA LYS A 145 -9.73 -12.03 3.18
C LYS A 145 -8.48 -12.13 4.05
N GLU A 146 -7.82 -13.30 4.04
CA GLU A 146 -6.54 -13.45 4.71
C GLU A 146 -5.54 -12.39 4.19
N HIS A 147 -4.97 -11.63 5.12
CA HIS A 147 -4.01 -10.56 4.80
C HIS A 147 -2.63 -10.92 5.31
N VAL A 148 -1.80 -11.41 4.41
CA VAL A 148 -0.38 -11.61 4.65
C VAL A 148 0.40 -10.43 4.09
N ILE A 149 1.20 -9.77 4.92
CA ILE A 149 2.15 -8.76 4.48
C ILE A 149 3.46 -9.49 4.16
N HIS A 150 3.80 -9.57 2.88
CA HIS A 150 4.95 -10.34 2.42
C HIS A 150 6.26 -9.54 2.59
N ASN A 151 7.36 -10.27 2.76
CA ASN A 151 8.72 -9.74 2.72
C ASN A 151 9.15 -9.49 1.26
N ASP A 152 8.47 -8.55 0.60
CA ASP A 152 8.76 -8.15 -0.78
C ASP A 152 10.11 -7.42 -0.91
N SER A 153 10.47 -6.97 -2.12
CA SER A 153 11.74 -6.26 -2.36
C SER A 153 11.83 -4.99 -1.53
N GLN A 154 10.77 -4.18 -1.51
CA GLN A 154 10.73 -2.94 -0.75
C GLN A 154 11.04 -3.18 0.74
N MET A 155 10.38 -4.17 1.37
CA MET A 155 10.64 -4.55 2.77
C MET A 155 12.05 -5.07 3.03
N ARG A 156 12.72 -5.65 2.01
CA ARG A 156 14.13 -6.08 2.13
C ARG A 156 15.08 -4.91 1.98
N ASP A 157 14.85 -4.06 0.98
CA ASP A 157 15.68 -2.90 0.68
C ASP A 157 15.64 -1.88 1.84
N GLU A 158 14.46 -1.63 2.42
CA GLU A 158 14.31 -0.76 3.59
C GLU A 158 14.98 -1.34 4.84
N ARG A 159 14.97 -2.66 4.99
CA ARG A 159 15.70 -3.33 6.07
C ARG A 159 17.21 -3.23 5.86
N GLU A 160 17.68 -3.31 4.62
CA GLU A 160 19.09 -3.10 4.28
C GLU A 160 19.52 -1.67 4.63
N LEU A 161 18.74 -0.66 4.21
CA LEU A 161 18.96 0.73 4.62
C LEU A 161 19.03 0.86 6.16
N ALA A 162 18.07 0.28 6.88
CA ALA A 162 18.08 0.33 8.34
C ALA A 162 19.37 -0.27 8.92
N LYS A 163 19.83 -1.41 8.39
CA LYS A 163 21.08 -2.05 8.83
C LYS A 163 22.32 -1.20 8.54
N GLU A 164 22.42 -0.60 7.35
CA GLU A 164 23.53 0.29 7.01
C GLU A 164 23.62 1.51 7.92
N LYS A 165 22.47 1.99 8.40
CA LYS A 165 22.38 3.10 9.35
C LYS A 165 22.45 2.66 10.81
N ASN A 166 22.76 1.38 11.06
CA ASN A 166 22.76 0.78 12.39
C ASN A 166 21.45 1.04 13.17
N GLY A 167 20.35 1.06 12.43
CA GLY A 167 19.01 1.37 12.89
C GLY A 167 18.07 0.18 12.80
N ARG A 168 16.77 0.47 12.96
CA ARG A 168 15.71 -0.53 13.10
C ARG A 168 14.74 -0.43 11.93
N HIS A 169 14.32 -1.58 11.41
CA HIS A 169 13.26 -1.68 10.42
C HIS A 169 11.94 -1.98 11.12
N VAL A 170 10.99 -1.04 11.05
CA VAL A 170 9.70 -1.12 11.73
C VAL A 170 8.58 -1.10 10.71
N VAL A 171 7.62 -2.02 10.83
CA VAL A 171 6.41 -2.03 10.01
C VAL A 171 5.19 -1.88 10.89
N THR A 172 4.34 -0.91 10.57
CA THR A 172 3.00 -0.84 11.19
C THR A 172 1.96 -1.45 10.27
N ILE A 173 1.07 -2.25 10.83
CA ILE A 173 -0.03 -2.88 10.10
C ILE A 173 -1.34 -2.40 10.71
N SER A 174 -2.30 -2.05 9.86
CA SER A 174 -3.68 -1.75 10.26
C SER A 174 -4.66 -2.47 9.33
N SER A 175 -5.90 -2.66 9.79
CA SER A 175 -6.94 -3.32 8.99
C SER A 175 -8.32 -2.87 9.42
N ASP A 176 -9.25 -2.83 8.46
CA ASP A 176 -10.67 -2.57 8.69
C ASP A 176 -11.38 -3.70 9.41
N LYS A 177 -10.92 -4.94 9.18
CA LYS A 177 -11.53 -6.16 9.70
C LYS A 177 -10.46 -7.06 10.34
N PRO A 178 -9.86 -6.63 11.46
CA PRO A 178 -8.86 -7.43 12.15
C PRO A 178 -9.50 -8.58 12.92
N ASP A 179 -8.88 -9.75 12.85
CA ASP A 179 -9.00 -10.82 13.85
C ASP A 179 -7.59 -11.13 14.37
N LEU A 180 -7.18 -10.38 15.39
CA LEU A 180 -5.83 -10.49 15.96
C LEU A 180 -5.64 -11.76 16.80
N ASN A 181 -6.74 -12.41 17.20
CA ASN A 181 -6.75 -13.65 17.98
C ASN A 181 -7.05 -14.89 17.14
N GLY A 182 -7.35 -14.70 15.85
CA GLY A 182 -7.60 -15.77 14.89
C GLY A 182 -6.40 -16.72 14.74
N ILE A 183 -6.66 -17.88 14.13
CA ILE A 183 -5.65 -18.93 13.89
C ILE A 183 -5.69 -19.32 12.41
N PRO A 184 -4.76 -18.82 11.57
CA PRO A 184 -3.78 -17.77 11.88
C PRO A 184 -4.45 -16.38 12.05
N PRO A 185 -3.81 -15.43 12.75
CA PRO A 185 -4.38 -14.10 12.93
C PRO A 185 -4.38 -13.32 11.62
N HIS A 186 -5.32 -12.38 11.47
CA HIS A 186 -5.32 -11.46 10.33
C HIS A 186 -5.58 -10.00 10.75
N PRO A 187 -4.85 -9.02 10.20
CA PRO A 187 -3.72 -9.18 9.30
C PRO A 187 -2.49 -9.75 10.01
N ARG A 188 -1.55 -10.33 9.27
CA ARG A 188 -0.28 -10.84 9.81
C ARG A 188 0.89 -10.62 8.84
N PRO A 189 2.12 -10.47 9.35
CA PRO A 189 3.29 -10.55 8.48
C PRO A 189 3.53 -11.99 8.00
N SER A 190 4.18 -12.12 6.86
CA SER A 190 4.80 -13.37 6.45
C SER A 190 5.90 -13.78 7.44
N GLY A 191 6.22 -15.07 7.52
CA GLY A 191 7.27 -15.59 8.40
C GLY A 191 8.60 -14.82 8.27
N PRO A 192 9.14 -14.64 7.06
CA PRO A 192 10.37 -13.87 6.86
C PRO A 192 10.27 -12.40 7.29
N LEU A 193 9.14 -11.74 7.05
CA LEU A 193 8.95 -10.35 7.47
C LEU A 193 8.90 -10.24 9.00
N GLY A 194 8.08 -11.08 9.63
CA GLY A 194 7.86 -11.11 11.07
C GLY A 194 9.08 -11.55 11.88
N LYS A 195 9.99 -12.34 11.29
CA LYS A 195 11.26 -12.72 11.91
C LYS A 195 12.28 -11.56 11.92
N ASN A 196 12.30 -10.76 10.86
CA ASN A 196 13.42 -9.85 10.57
C ASN A 196 13.09 -8.36 10.77
N SER A 197 11.89 -8.02 11.25
CA SER A 197 11.47 -6.63 11.46
C SER A 197 10.70 -6.51 12.78
N GLU A 198 10.72 -5.32 13.37
CA GLU A 198 9.77 -4.97 14.43
C GLU A 198 8.41 -4.66 13.80
N ILE A 199 7.34 -5.27 14.30
CA ILE A 199 6.03 -5.11 13.69
C ILE A 199 4.99 -4.79 14.74
N TYR A 200 4.28 -3.70 14.54
CA TYR A 200 3.23 -3.21 15.41
C TYR A 200 1.88 -3.23 14.70
N TYR A 201 0.83 -3.53 15.44
CA TYR A 201 -0.53 -3.31 14.97
C TYR A 201 -1.05 -1.96 15.46
N THR A 202 -1.49 -1.13 14.52
CA THR A 202 -2.19 0.12 14.81
C THR A 202 -3.69 -0.11 14.64
N ASP A 203 -4.46 0.13 15.69
CA ASP A 203 -5.92 0.10 15.61
C ASP A 203 -6.43 1.41 14.96
N PRO A 204 -7.05 1.34 13.76
CA PRO A 204 -7.57 2.53 13.08
C PRO A 204 -8.58 3.34 13.90
N SER A 205 -9.31 2.67 14.80
CA SER A 205 -10.42 3.26 15.55
C SER A 205 -9.90 4.16 16.67
N SER A 206 -8.94 3.66 17.46
CA SER A 206 -8.31 4.44 18.53
C SER A 206 -7.14 5.30 18.04
N GLY A 207 -6.57 5.00 16.87
CA GLY A 207 -5.37 5.66 16.36
C GLY A 207 -4.13 5.34 17.19
N LYS A 208 -4.10 4.19 17.88
CA LYS A 208 -3.01 3.78 18.79
C LYS A 208 -2.38 2.47 18.35
N VAL A 209 -1.09 2.31 18.70
CA VAL A 209 -0.43 1.01 18.69
C VAL A 209 -0.97 0.18 19.85
N THR A 210 -1.51 -1.00 19.56
CA THR A 210 -2.16 -1.86 20.57
C THR A 210 -1.51 -3.22 20.71
N HIS A 211 -0.77 -3.68 19.70
CA HIS A 211 -0.11 -4.98 19.72
C HIS A 211 1.27 -4.92 19.06
N ILE A 212 2.13 -5.86 19.45
CA ILE A 212 3.40 -6.16 18.81
C ILE A 212 3.38 -7.60 18.31
N TRP A 213 3.93 -7.84 17.11
CA TRP A 213 4.07 -9.19 16.58
C TRP A 213 5.15 -9.96 17.35
N LYS A 214 4.83 -11.20 17.71
CA LYS A 214 5.79 -12.16 18.25
C LYS A 214 5.94 -13.31 17.28
N HIS A 215 7.07 -13.33 16.57
CA HIS A 215 7.42 -14.42 15.67
C HIS A 215 7.52 -15.75 16.44
N ASN A 216 6.84 -16.76 15.92
CA ASN A 216 6.98 -18.14 16.38
C ASN A 216 6.67 -19.06 15.20
N PRO A 217 7.67 -19.73 14.61
CA PRO A 217 7.47 -20.55 13.42
C PRO A 217 6.62 -21.81 13.67
N ILE A 218 6.41 -22.19 14.94
CA ILE A 218 5.57 -23.34 15.32
C ILE A 218 4.08 -22.97 15.27
N LEU A 219 3.74 -21.69 15.46
CA LEU A 219 2.34 -21.25 15.43
C LEU A 219 1.83 -21.13 13.99
N PRO A 220 0.56 -21.47 13.73
CA PRO A 220 -0.08 -21.17 12.45
C PRO A 220 0.09 -19.70 12.06
N GLY A 221 0.55 -19.46 10.84
CA GLY A 221 0.82 -18.10 10.35
C GLY A 221 2.18 -17.50 10.78
N GLY A 222 3.00 -18.23 11.53
CA GLY A 222 4.39 -17.86 11.84
C GLY A 222 4.57 -16.91 13.03
N GLY A 223 3.55 -16.76 13.87
CA GLY A 223 3.59 -15.95 15.08
C GLY A 223 2.21 -15.59 15.61
N ARG A 224 2.18 -14.64 16.55
CA ARG A 224 0.94 -14.11 17.13
C ARG A 224 1.06 -12.62 17.44
N TRP A 225 -0.07 -11.93 17.50
CA TRP A 225 -0.14 -10.60 18.10
C TRP A 225 -0.11 -10.72 19.63
N LYS A 226 0.79 -9.95 20.27
CA LYS A 226 0.81 -9.79 21.72
C LYS A 226 0.30 -8.39 22.04
N LYS A 227 -0.75 -8.30 22.86
CA LYS A 227 -1.27 -7.02 23.37
C LYS A 227 -0.20 -6.30 24.20
N LEU A 228 -0.09 -4.98 24.00
CA LEU A 228 0.81 -4.09 24.74
C LEU A 228 0.15 -3.55 26.02
#